data_AF-A0A0C9R5K2-F1
#
_entry.id   AF-A0A0C9R5K2-F1
#
_cell.length_a   1.000
_cell.length_b   1.000
_cell.length_c   1.000
_cell.angle_alpha   90.00
_cell.angle_beta   90.00
_cell.angle_gamma   90.00
#
_symmetry.space_group_name_H-M   'P 1'
#
loop_
_entity.id
_entity.type
_entity.pdbx_description
1 polymer ?
#
loop_
_entity_poly.entity_id
_entity_poly.type
_entity_poly.pdbx_seq_one_letter_code
_entity_poly.pdbx_strand_id
1 'polypeptide(L)'
;MDIYKTLLFLSIILIAAAFWSGPRRNGRRCRKARFNPKNTKCPRGQEGYFFNRNLKECFKTCDPGVPFETQGECNMRCRSKAVCGGPRAIPSCSGKVYTVFYFDEGSGACLSDKSCIFTGNNFPRKEECIKTCKADRKLVLEVVPIKQRSRSGAML
;
A
#
# COMPACT_ATOMS: atom_id res chain seq x y z
N MET A 1 -3.21 -18.32 45.01
CA MET A 1 -2.90 -19.22 43.87
C MET A 1 -2.97 -18.42 42.57
N ASP A 2 -2.30 -17.28 42.51
CA ASP A 2 -2.63 -16.23 41.52
C ASP A 2 -1.40 -15.70 40.78
N ILE A 3 -0.22 -15.83 41.39
CA ILE A 3 1.05 -15.43 40.77
C ILE A 3 1.35 -16.32 39.55
N TYR A 4 1.14 -17.64 39.64
CA TYR A 4 1.39 -18.55 38.51
C TYR A 4 0.42 -18.31 37.35
N LYS A 5 -0.83 -17.89 37.62
CA LYS A 5 -1.80 -17.52 36.56
C LYS A 5 -1.36 -16.24 35.85
N THR A 6 -0.95 -15.22 36.61
CA THR A 6 -0.45 -13.96 36.03
C THR A 6 0.82 -14.20 35.19
N LEU A 7 1.76 -15.01 35.67
CA LEU A 7 2.97 -15.37 34.92
C LEU A 7 2.65 -16.19 33.66
N LEU A 8 1.66 -17.08 33.71
CA LEU A 8 1.19 -17.84 32.54
C LEU A 8 0.52 -16.93 31.49
N PHE A 9 -0.32 -15.99 31.91
CA PHE A 9 -0.94 -15.03 30.99
C PHE A 9 0.10 -14.13 30.32
N LEU A 10 1.08 -13.62 31.08
CA LEU A 10 2.16 -12.81 30.52
C LEU A 10 3.04 -13.59 29.54
N SER A 11 3.33 -14.87 29.83
CA SER A 11 4.11 -15.70 28.91
C SER A 11 3.35 -15.99 27.60
N ILE A 12 2.04 -16.24 27.67
CA ILE A 12 1.18 -16.41 26.47
C ILE A 12 1.18 -15.13 25.62
N ILE A 13 1.08 -13.95 26.24
CA ILE A 13 1.12 -12.67 25.52
C ILE A 13 2.47 -12.45 24.83
N LEU A 14 3.58 -12.74 25.52
CA LEU A 14 4.93 -12.63 24.96
C LEU A 14 5.16 -13.61 23.80
N ILE A 15 4.66 -14.84 23.93
CA ILE A 15 4.70 -15.86 22.88
C ILE A 15 3.86 -15.42 21.67
N ALA A 16 2.63 -14.95 21.90
CA ALA A 16 1.77 -14.45 20.83
C ALA A 16 2.40 -13.25 20.09
N ALA A 17 3.05 -12.34 20.82
CA ALA A 17 3.77 -11.20 20.23
C ALA A 17 5.01 -11.64 19.41
N ALA A 18 5.73 -12.68 19.86
CA ALA A 18 6.88 -13.22 19.14
C ALA A 18 6.49 -13.96 17.85
N PHE A 19 5.31 -14.61 17.82
CA PHE A 19 4.80 -15.30 16.64
C PHE A 19 4.06 -14.40 15.64
N TRP A 20 3.75 -13.15 16.01
CA TRP A 20 3.23 -12.13 15.10
C TRP A 20 4.33 -11.51 14.20
N SER A 21 5.02 -12.38 13.46
CA SER A 21 5.79 -12.00 12.28
C SER A 21 4.81 -11.64 11.14
N GLY A 22 4.06 -10.56 11.31
CA GLY A 22 3.13 -10.08 10.31
C GLY A 22 3.83 -9.92 8.95
N PRO A 23 3.13 -10.14 7.83
CA PRO A 23 3.73 -10.22 6.50
C PRO A 23 4.61 -9.01 6.19
N ARG A 24 5.73 -9.29 5.51
CA ARG A 24 6.91 -8.42 5.39
C ARG A 24 6.50 -6.98 5.02
N ARG A 25 6.73 -6.04 5.95
CA ARG A 25 6.74 -4.60 5.63
C ARG A 25 7.64 -4.37 4.40
N ASN A 26 7.26 -3.40 3.57
CA ASN A 26 8.05 -2.90 2.44
C ASN A 26 9.57 -3.12 2.63
N GLY A 27 10.20 -3.84 1.71
CA GLY A 27 11.59 -4.31 1.82
C GLY A 27 12.57 -3.17 2.11
N ARG A 28 13.81 -3.48 2.52
CA ARG A 28 14.85 -2.45 2.80
C ARG A 28 14.99 -1.44 1.64
N ARG A 29 14.83 -1.90 0.40
CA ARG A 29 14.80 -1.10 -0.85
C ARG A 29 13.72 0.00 -0.88
N CYS A 30 12.59 -0.19 -0.21
CA CYS A 30 11.47 0.77 -0.14
C CYS A 30 11.55 1.72 1.08
N ARG A 31 12.58 1.58 1.92
CA ARG A 31 12.78 2.40 3.13
C ARG A 31 13.81 3.51 2.93
N LYS A 32 14.73 3.35 1.99
CA LYS A 32 15.72 4.37 1.62
C LYS A 32 15.10 5.31 0.58
N ALA A 33 14.88 6.56 0.97
CA ALA A 33 14.63 7.66 0.03
C ALA A 33 14.86 9.00 0.76
N ARG A 34 16.11 9.36 1.02
CA ARG A 34 16.45 10.78 1.19
C ARG A 34 16.41 11.37 -0.21
N PHE A 35 15.38 12.15 -0.48
CA PHE A 35 15.06 12.67 -1.81
C PHE A 35 15.72 14.03 -2.05
N ASN A 36 16.31 14.22 -3.23
CA ASN A 36 16.52 15.54 -3.80
C ASN A 36 15.66 15.69 -5.08
N PRO A 37 14.61 16.53 -5.09
CA PRO A 37 13.69 16.69 -6.22
C PRO A 37 14.28 17.20 -7.53
N LYS A 38 15.54 17.62 -7.53
CA LYS A 38 16.07 18.47 -8.60
C LYS A 38 16.54 17.71 -9.84
N ASN A 39 16.62 16.38 -9.82
CA ASN A 39 17.27 15.61 -10.89
C ASN A 39 16.31 14.66 -11.65
N THR A 40 15.35 15.22 -12.38
CA THR A 40 14.37 14.45 -13.17
C THR A 40 14.71 14.34 -14.67
N LYS A 41 15.69 15.13 -15.14
CA LYS A 41 16.20 15.09 -16.52
C LYS A 41 17.43 14.18 -16.58
N CYS A 42 17.20 12.89 -16.74
CA CYS A 42 18.29 11.91 -16.81
C CYS A 42 18.83 11.78 -18.23
N PRO A 43 20.16 11.67 -18.39
CA PRO A 43 20.74 11.08 -19.59
C PRO A 43 20.11 9.71 -19.83
N ARG A 44 19.96 9.34 -21.11
CA ARG A 44 19.36 8.06 -21.51
C ARG A 44 20.15 6.89 -20.89
N GLY A 45 19.45 6.00 -20.19
CA GLY A 45 20.05 4.80 -19.59
C GLY A 45 20.73 5.04 -18.25
N GLN A 46 20.61 6.24 -17.67
CA GLN A 46 21.13 6.58 -16.34
C GLN A 46 20.02 6.86 -15.33
N GLU A 47 18.77 6.58 -15.70
CA GLU A 47 17.64 6.66 -14.80
C GLU A 47 17.52 5.42 -13.90
N GLY A 48 17.00 5.65 -12.70
CA GLY A 48 16.38 4.61 -11.91
C GLY A 48 15.31 5.18 -11.00
N TYR A 49 14.80 4.36 -10.09
CA TYR A 49 13.57 4.65 -9.36
C TYR A 49 13.73 4.43 -7.86
N PHE A 50 13.07 5.26 -7.08
CA PHE A 50 12.96 5.10 -5.64
C PHE A 50 11.52 5.34 -5.19
N PHE A 51 11.15 4.75 -4.05
CA PHE A 51 9.82 4.86 -3.51
C PHE A 51 9.72 5.97 -2.46
N ASN A 52 8.90 6.98 -2.74
CA ASN A 52 8.54 7.99 -1.76
C ASN A 52 7.40 7.47 -0.87
N ARG A 53 7.70 7.20 0.40
CA ARG A 53 6.74 6.62 1.36
C ARG A 53 5.61 7.55 1.76
N ASN A 54 5.82 8.87 1.66
CA ASN A 54 4.83 9.87 2.04
C ASN A 54 3.80 10.02 0.91
N LEU A 55 4.30 10.14 -0.33
CA LEU A 55 3.47 10.25 -1.52
C LEU A 55 2.93 8.89 -1.99
N LYS A 56 3.48 7.77 -1.52
CA LYS A 56 3.18 6.41 -2.00
C LYS A 56 3.40 6.26 -3.51
N GLU A 57 4.45 6.90 -4.02
CA GLU A 57 4.74 6.99 -5.45
C GLU A 57 6.20 6.65 -5.73
N CYS A 58 6.46 6.06 -6.89
CA CYS A 58 7.81 5.80 -7.37
C CYS A 58 8.23 6.91 -8.33
N PHE A 59 9.34 7.56 -8.00
CA PHE A 59 9.88 8.67 -8.77
C PHE A 59 11.14 8.23 -9.50
N LYS A 60 11.28 8.74 -10.72
CA LYS A 60 12.52 8.67 -11.51
C LYS A 60 13.56 9.63 -10.93
N THR A 61 14.81 9.19 -10.86
CA THR A 61 15.98 10.03 -10.55
C THR A 61 17.19 9.49 -11.29
N CYS A 62 18.24 10.30 -11.39
CA CYS A 62 19.53 9.95 -11.96
C CYS A 62 20.62 9.87 -10.87
N ASP A 63 20.20 9.97 -9.60
CA ASP A 63 21.12 9.82 -8.48
C ASP A 63 21.71 8.41 -8.47
N PRO A 64 23.03 8.26 -8.25
CA PRO A 64 23.64 6.95 -8.15
C PRO A 64 23.11 6.18 -6.93
N GLY A 65 23.10 4.85 -7.02
CA GLY A 65 22.71 3.99 -5.89
C GLY A 65 21.21 3.91 -5.62
N VAL A 66 20.39 4.26 -6.62
CA VAL A 66 18.94 4.05 -6.59
C VAL A 66 18.57 2.57 -6.44
N PRO A 67 17.50 2.26 -5.69
CA PRO A 67 17.19 0.89 -5.34
C PRO A 67 16.47 0.10 -6.45
N PHE A 68 15.94 0.72 -7.51
CA PHE A 68 15.18 0.04 -8.57
C PHE A 68 15.59 0.53 -9.96
N GLU A 69 15.69 -0.39 -10.92
CA GLU A 69 16.05 -0.08 -12.31
C GLU A 69 14.84 0.40 -13.10
N THR A 70 13.65 -0.18 -12.85
CA THR A 70 12.43 0.15 -13.60
C THR A 70 11.32 0.69 -12.71
N GLN A 71 10.46 1.52 -13.31
CA GLN A 71 9.29 2.05 -12.60
C GLN A 71 8.34 0.93 -12.18
N GLY A 72 8.14 -0.06 -13.06
CA GLY A 72 7.29 -1.23 -12.80
C GLY A 72 7.77 -2.03 -11.60
N GLU A 73 9.07 -2.32 -11.52
CA GLU A 73 9.65 -3.04 -10.38
C GLU A 73 9.43 -2.26 -9.07
N CYS A 74 9.70 -0.95 -9.06
CA CYS A 74 9.46 -0.11 -7.89
C CYS A 74 7.98 -0.12 -7.48
N ASN A 75 7.08 0.11 -8.42
CA ASN A 75 5.63 0.16 -8.20
C ASN A 75 5.14 -1.15 -7.58
N MET A 76 5.48 -2.29 -8.20
CA MET A 76 5.05 -3.60 -7.75
C MET A 76 5.66 -3.98 -6.39
N ARG A 77 6.95 -3.70 -6.18
CA ARG A 77 7.68 -4.15 -4.99
C ARG A 77 7.37 -3.32 -3.75
N CYS A 78 7.17 -2.02 -3.93
CA CYS A 78 6.85 -1.08 -2.86
C CYS A 78 5.37 -0.75 -2.73
N ARG A 79 4.53 -1.27 -3.64
CA ARG A 79 3.08 -1.08 -3.70
C ARG A 79 2.74 0.41 -3.70
N SER A 80 3.17 1.08 -4.76
CA SER A 80 2.79 2.48 -4.99
C SER A 80 1.31 2.60 -5.37
N LYS A 81 0.76 3.81 -5.36
CA LYS A 81 -0.62 4.07 -5.82
C LYS A 81 -0.92 3.51 -7.21
N ALA A 82 0.10 3.39 -8.07
CA ALA A 82 -0.06 2.87 -9.42
C ALA A 82 -0.58 1.42 -9.45
N VAL A 83 -0.37 0.63 -8.39
CA VAL A 83 -0.86 -0.76 -8.35
C VAL A 83 -2.35 -0.85 -8.02
N CYS A 84 -2.97 0.22 -7.53
CA CYS A 84 -4.38 0.23 -7.17
C CYS A 84 -5.29 0.19 -8.39
N GLY A 85 -4.84 0.77 -9.52
CA GLY A 85 -5.55 0.78 -10.79
C GLY A 85 -5.19 -0.39 -11.73
N GLY A 86 -4.39 -1.34 -11.24
CA GLY A 86 -3.76 -2.37 -12.05
C GLY A 86 -4.41 -3.74 -11.88
N PRO A 87 -4.28 -4.64 -12.87
CA PRO A 87 -4.76 -6.00 -12.74
C PRO A 87 -4.09 -6.67 -11.54
N ARG A 88 -4.90 -7.32 -10.70
CA ARG A 88 -4.40 -8.05 -9.56
C ARG A 88 -3.74 -9.35 -10.03
N ALA A 89 -2.46 -9.50 -9.72
CA ALA A 89 -1.77 -10.77 -9.91
C ALA A 89 -2.28 -11.82 -8.90
N ILE A 90 -2.81 -12.93 -9.43
CA ILE A 90 -3.24 -14.10 -8.67
C ILE A 90 -2.29 -15.24 -9.05
N PRO A 91 -1.23 -15.52 -8.26
CA PRO A 91 -0.26 -16.53 -8.60
C PRO A 91 -0.81 -17.95 -8.34
N SER A 92 -0.33 -18.91 -9.11
CA SER A 92 -0.39 -20.32 -8.69
C SER A 92 0.63 -20.54 -7.58
N CYS A 93 0.18 -21.01 -6.42
CA CYS A 93 1.01 -21.15 -5.23
C CYS A 93 1.34 -22.63 -4.97
N SER A 94 2.61 -23.00 -5.03
CA SER A 94 3.08 -24.35 -4.67
C SER A 94 3.36 -24.54 -3.17
N GLY A 95 3.00 -23.56 -2.33
CA GLY A 95 3.39 -23.53 -0.92
C GLY A 95 2.51 -22.63 -0.07
N LYS A 96 3.08 -22.05 0.98
CA LYS A 96 2.32 -21.29 1.99
C LYS A 96 1.58 -20.10 1.38
N VAL A 97 0.28 -20.07 1.62
CA VAL A 97 -0.61 -18.95 1.29
C VAL A 97 -0.88 -18.09 2.51
N TYR A 98 -1.09 -16.80 2.29
CA TYR A 98 -1.37 -15.82 3.32
C TYR A 98 -2.63 -15.06 2.98
N THR A 99 -3.34 -14.57 4.00
CA THR A 99 -4.33 -13.53 3.77
C THR A 99 -3.62 -12.27 3.30
N VAL A 100 -4.03 -11.76 2.15
CA VAL A 100 -3.62 -10.47 1.59
C VAL A 100 -4.84 -9.60 1.40
N PHE A 101 -4.61 -8.30 1.24
CA PHE A 101 -5.64 -7.33 0.90
C PHE A 101 -5.39 -6.76 -0.48
N TYR A 102 -6.41 -6.49 -1.25
CA TYR A 102 -6.30 -5.86 -2.56
C TYR A 102 -7.36 -4.79 -2.70
N PHE A 103 -7.04 -3.74 -3.45
CA PHE A 103 -8.00 -2.73 -3.79
C PHE A 103 -8.83 -3.21 -4.96
N ASP A 104 -10.14 -3.26 -4.75
CA ASP A 104 -11.11 -3.54 -5.78
C ASP A 104 -11.68 -2.22 -6.28
N GLU A 105 -11.42 -1.90 -7.55
CA GLU A 105 -11.83 -0.62 -8.12
C GLU A 105 -13.34 -0.45 -8.23
N GLY A 106 -14.06 -1.56 -8.46
CA GLY A 106 -15.51 -1.58 -8.63
C GLY A 106 -16.24 -1.21 -7.34
N SER A 107 -15.88 -1.83 -6.22
CA SER A 107 -16.41 -1.49 -4.90
C SER A 107 -15.73 -0.26 -4.26
N GLY A 108 -14.56 0.15 -4.76
CA GLY A 108 -13.75 1.18 -4.13
C GLY A 108 -13.21 0.76 -2.76
N ALA A 109 -13.17 -0.54 -2.46
CA ALA A 109 -12.82 -1.07 -1.14
C ALA A 109 -11.56 -1.93 -1.15
N CYS A 110 -10.94 -2.09 0.02
CA CYS A 110 -9.86 -3.05 0.23
C CYS A 110 -10.42 -4.38 0.72
N LEU A 111 -10.51 -5.35 -0.19
CA LEU A 111 -11.02 -6.70 0.05
C LEU A 111 -9.88 -7.64 0.44
N SER A 112 -10.21 -8.77 1.09
CA SER A 112 -9.22 -9.78 1.50
C SER A 112 -9.34 -11.07 0.69
N ASP A 113 -8.21 -11.72 0.44
CA ASP A 113 -8.15 -12.99 -0.29
C ASP A 113 -6.84 -13.73 0.04
N LYS A 114 -6.61 -14.91 -0.54
CA LYS A 114 -5.39 -15.71 -0.36
C LYS A 114 -4.38 -15.45 -1.48
N SER A 115 -3.12 -15.30 -1.10
CA SER A 115 -2.00 -15.19 -2.04
C SER A 115 -0.70 -15.62 -1.39
N CYS A 116 0.25 -16.09 -2.20
CA CYS A 116 1.64 -16.33 -1.80
C CYS A 116 2.57 -15.17 -2.18
N ILE A 117 2.05 -14.11 -2.81
CA ILE A 117 2.82 -12.90 -3.17
C ILE A 117 2.32 -11.66 -2.43
N PHE A 118 3.22 -10.71 -2.23
CA PHE A 118 2.94 -9.41 -1.63
C PHE A 118 3.34 -8.27 -2.57
N THR A 119 3.30 -8.49 -3.88
CA THR A 119 3.68 -7.51 -4.91
C THR A 119 2.45 -7.07 -5.70
N GLY A 120 2.50 -5.85 -6.23
CA GLY A 120 1.38 -5.26 -6.95
C GLY A 120 0.19 -4.99 -6.05
N ASN A 121 -1.01 -5.22 -6.56
CA ASN A 121 -2.27 -5.12 -5.82
C ASN A 121 -2.47 -6.30 -4.84
N ASN A 122 -1.47 -6.59 -4.01
CA ASN A 122 -1.51 -7.58 -2.93
C ASN A 122 -0.78 -7.02 -1.71
N PHE A 123 -1.53 -6.39 -0.81
CA PHE A 123 -1.07 -5.74 0.40
C PHE A 123 -1.03 -6.72 1.58
N PRO A 124 0.09 -6.76 2.33
CA PRO A 124 0.20 -7.52 3.59
C PRO A 124 -0.84 -7.15 4.67
N ARG A 125 -1.36 -5.92 4.64
CA ARG A 125 -2.20 -5.34 5.69
C ARG A 125 -3.32 -4.49 5.10
N LYS A 126 -4.50 -4.53 5.71
CA LYS A 126 -5.68 -3.77 5.27
C LYS A 126 -5.40 -2.27 5.30
N GLU A 127 -4.75 -1.78 6.36
CA GLU A 127 -4.44 -0.36 6.54
C GLU A 127 -3.43 0.13 5.49
N GLU A 128 -2.54 -0.75 5.01
CA GLU A 128 -1.61 -0.41 3.94
C GLU A 128 -2.35 -0.23 2.60
N CYS A 129 -3.29 -1.12 2.30
CA CYS A 129 -4.16 -1.00 1.13
C CYS A 129 -4.97 0.30 1.18
N ILE A 130 -5.69 0.54 2.29
CA ILE A 130 -6.54 1.72 2.48
C ILE A 130 -5.73 3.01 2.31
N LYS A 131 -4.58 3.13 2.99
CA LYS A 131 -3.74 4.33 2.92
C LYS A 131 -3.13 4.55 1.54
N THR A 132 -2.79 3.47 0.84
CA THR A 132 -2.18 3.57 -0.49
C THR A 132 -3.24 3.92 -1.53
N CYS A 133 -4.35 3.19 -1.57
CA CYS A 133 -5.36 3.30 -2.61
C CYS A 133 -6.48 4.30 -2.28
N LYS A 134 -6.45 4.93 -1.10
CA LYS A 134 -7.44 5.90 -0.64
C LYS A 134 -8.89 5.34 -0.68
N ALA A 135 -9.05 4.06 -0.35
CA ALA A 135 -10.34 3.35 -0.44
C ALA A 135 -11.49 4.09 0.27
N ASP A 136 -11.23 4.69 1.43
CA ASP A 136 -12.24 5.40 2.21
C ASP A 136 -12.70 6.73 1.59
N ARG A 137 -12.04 7.23 0.54
CA ARG A 137 -12.44 8.49 -0.14
C ARG A 137 -13.42 8.27 -1.28
N LYS A 138 -13.51 7.07 -1.87
CA LYS A 138 -14.43 6.81 -2.99
C LYS A 138 -15.89 6.78 -2.51
N LEU A 139 -16.14 6.13 -1.38
CA LEU A 139 -17.45 6.14 -0.71
C LEU A 139 -17.91 7.56 -0.35
N VAL A 140 -16.99 8.46 0.00
CA VAL A 140 -17.36 9.86 0.30
C VAL A 140 -17.74 10.64 -0.96
N LEU A 141 -17.14 10.35 -2.12
CA LEU A 141 -17.47 11.05 -3.37
C LEU A 141 -18.83 10.64 -3.94
N GLU A 142 -19.25 9.40 -3.73
CA GLU A 142 -20.56 8.91 -4.19
C GLU A 142 -21.71 9.25 -3.23
N VAL A 143 -21.40 9.58 -1.96
CA VAL A 143 -22.40 9.89 -0.92
C VAL A 143 -22.55 11.41 -0.68
N VAL A 144 -21.99 12.30 -1.50
CA VAL A 144 -22.37 13.72 -1.46
C VAL A 144 -23.71 13.90 -2.20
N PRO A 145 -24.84 14.12 -1.50
CA PRO A 145 -26.07 14.48 -2.18
C PRO A 145 -25.89 15.82 -2.90
N ILE A 146 -26.26 15.87 -4.18
CA ILE A 146 -26.36 17.10 -4.96
C ILE A 146 -27.35 18.00 -4.21
N LYS A 147 -26.85 19.01 -3.49
CA LYS A 147 -27.72 20.04 -2.92
C LYS A 147 -28.28 20.84 -4.10
N GLN A 148 -29.49 20.51 -4.53
CA GLN A 148 -30.20 21.28 -5.55
C GLN A 148 -30.32 22.73 -5.06
N ARG A 149 -29.53 23.61 -5.68
CA ARG A 149 -29.62 25.05 -5.47
C ARG A 149 -30.75 25.56 -6.37
N SER A 150 -31.99 25.38 -5.93
CA SER A 150 -33.11 26.13 -6.51
C SER A 150 -32.91 27.60 -6.18
N ARG A 151 -32.61 28.41 -7.21
CA ARG A 151 -32.69 29.86 -7.13
C ARG A 151 -34.17 30.22 -7.18
N SER A 152 -34.74 30.63 -6.05
CA SER A 152 -35.92 31.50 -6.08
C SER A 152 -35.54 32.79 -6.78
N GLY A 153 -36.00 32.95 -8.03
CA GLY A 153 -36.08 34.24 -8.68
C GLY A 153 -37.40 34.90 -8.27
N ALA A 154 -37.30 35.92 -7.44
CA ALA A 154 -38.35 36.91 -7.21
C ALA A 154 -37.77 38.31 -7.48
N MET A 155 -38.61 39.20 -8.01
CA MET A 155 -38.37 40.58 -8.44
C MET A 155 -37.70 40.68 -9.83
N LEU A 156 -38.28 41.34 -10.85
CA LEU A 156 -39.21 42.48 -10.90
C LEU A 156 -40.36 42.24 -11.90
#